data_AF-A0A7T5EPX5-F1
#
_entry.id   AF-A0A7T5EPX5-F1
#
_cell.length_a   1.000
_cell.length_b   1.000
_cell.length_c   1.000
_cell.angle_alpha   90.00
_cell.angle_beta   90.00
_cell.angle_gamma   90.00
#
_symmetry.space_group_name_H-M   'P 1'
#
loop_
_entity.id
_entity.type
_entity.pdbx_description
1 polymer ?
#
loop_
_entity_poly.entity_id
_entity_poly.type
_entity_poly.pdbx_seq_one_letter_code
_entity_poly.pdbx_strand_id
1 'polypeptide(L)'
;MITVLVKRPHEEAYPLEIRGTDEINELVGGEYELLSDDRLEGISLLVNEELRGVEANNFPITTDGYRDWVYGTCVFVKSDGTSLSESDRDAIRAYLAAQL
;
A
#
# COMPACT_ATOMS: atom_id res chain seq x y z
N MET A 1 9.64 -8.55 -13.41
CA MET A 1 9.75 -7.37 -12.54
C MET A 1 8.47 -6.57 -12.71
N ILE A 2 7.89 -6.10 -11.62
CA ILE A 2 6.70 -5.25 -11.64
C ILE A 2 6.97 -3.93 -10.92
N THR A 3 6.30 -2.87 -11.37
CA THR A 3 6.35 -1.57 -10.68
C THR A 3 5.26 -1.51 -9.62
N VAL A 4 5.65 -1.25 -8.39
CA VAL A 4 4.76 -1.02 -7.24
C VAL A 4 4.94 0.41 -6.72
N LEU A 5 4.05 0.85 -5.84
CA LEU A 5 4.21 2.12 -5.13
C LEU A 5 4.39 1.83 -3.63
N VAL A 6 5.46 2.33 -3.04
CA VAL A 6 5.77 2.12 -1.62
C VAL A 6 5.44 3.40 -0.86
N LYS A 7 4.74 3.27 0.26
CA LYS A 7 4.44 4.36 1.18
C LYS A 7 4.90 3.98 2.57
N ARG A 8 5.95 4.64 3.05
CA ARG A 8 6.41 4.54 4.44
C ARG A 8 5.67 5.55 5.34
N PRO A 9 5.55 5.30 6.65
CA PRO A 9 4.95 6.26 7.58
C PRO A 9 5.58 7.65 7.45
N HIS A 10 4.75 8.68 7.33
CA HIS A 10 5.17 10.09 7.26
C HIS A 10 6.12 10.48 6.11
N GLU A 11 6.36 9.59 5.15
CA GLU A 11 7.13 9.86 3.92
C GLU A 11 6.22 9.94 2.69
N GLU A 12 6.68 10.56 1.61
CA GLU A 12 5.97 10.53 0.34
C GLU A 12 6.01 9.13 -0.30
N ALA A 13 4.97 8.79 -1.06
CA ALA A 13 4.95 7.55 -1.82
C ALA A 13 5.91 7.61 -3.01
N TYR A 14 6.64 6.53 -3.25
CA TYR A 14 7.62 6.43 -4.34
C TYR A 14 7.46 5.12 -5.11
N PRO A 15 7.70 5.11 -6.43
CA PRO A 15 7.67 3.89 -7.23
C PRO A 15 8.92 3.05 -6.97
N LEU A 16 8.75 1.74 -6.96
CA LEU A 16 9.83 0.77 -6.86
C LEU A 16 9.59 -0.38 -7.84
N GLU A 17 10.63 -0.83 -8.52
CA GLU A 17 10.57 -2.08 -9.29
C GLU A 17 10.96 -3.24 -8.38
N ILE A 18 10.11 -4.26 -8.35
CA ILE A 18 10.35 -5.48 -7.57
C ILE A 18 10.35 -6.73 -8.46
N ARG A 19 11.05 -7.77 -8.00
CA ARG A 19 11.16 -9.05 -8.71
C ARG A 19 10.04 -10.02 -8.37
N GLY A 20 9.50 -9.96 -7.16
CA GLY A 20 8.49 -10.89 -6.67
C GLY A 20 8.13 -10.65 -5.22
N THR A 21 7.44 -11.62 -4.63
CA THR A 21 6.85 -11.53 -3.28
C THR A 21 7.88 -11.45 -2.16
N ASP A 22 9.07 -12.03 -2.31
CA ASP A 22 10.12 -11.99 -1.29
C ASP A 22 10.55 -10.54 -0.99
N GLU A 23 10.71 -9.73 -2.04
CA GLU A 23 11.03 -8.30 -1.89
C GLU A 23 9.87 -7.52 -1.25
N ILE A 24 8.62 -7.99 -1.38
CA ILE A 24 7.47 -7.37 -0.69
C ILE A 24 7.55 -7.65 0.81
N ASN A 25 7.81 -8.90 1.21
CA ASN A 25 7.97 -9.28 2.61
C ASN A 25 9.10 -8.46 3.28
N GLU A 26 10.21 -8.26 2.57
CA GLU A 26 11.30 -7.39 3.05
C GLU A 26 10.86 -5.93 3.21
N LEU A 27 10.06 -5.40 2.27
CA LEU A 27 9.57 -4.01 2.33
C LEU A 27 8.58 -3.76 3.46
N VAL A 28 7.65 -4.69 3.70
CA VAL A 28 6.67 -4.58 4.79
C VAL A 28 7.21 -5.06 6.14
N GLY A 29 8.41 -5.67 6.15
CA GLY A 29 9.09 -6.11 7.37
C GLY A 29 8.52 -7.40 7.98
N GLY A 30 8.00 -8.32 7.15
CA GLY A 30 7.40 -9.57 7.60
C GLY A 30 6.47 -10.20 6.57
N GLU A 31 5.59 -11.10 7.02
CA GLU A 31 4.51 -11.62 6.17
C GLU A 31 3.52 -10.50 5.88
N TYR A 32 3.14 -10.34 4.60
CA TYR A 32 2.12 -9.36 4.23
C TYR A 32 0.71 -9.98 4.23
N GLU A 33 -0.26 -9.14 4.57
CA GLU A 33 -1.67 -9.36 4.33
C GLU A 33 -2.15 -8.43 3.20
N LEU A 34 -3.22 -8.86 2.52
CA LEU A 34 -3.84 -8.10 1.43
C LEU A 34 -5.08 -7.37 1.95
N LEU A 35 -5.08 -6.05 1.77
CA LEU A 35 -6.19 -5.17 2.06
C LEU A 35 -6.67 -4.45 0.80
N SER A 36 -7.89 -3.93 0.87
CA SER A 36 -8.51 -3.06 -0.14
C SER A 36 -9.13 -1.84 0.53
N ASP A 37 -9.15 -0.71 -0.18
CA ASP A 37 -9.91 0.48 0.22
C ASP A 37 -11.03 0.72 -0.78
N ASP A 38 -12.22 1.05 -0.28
CA ASP A 38 -13.43 1.29 -1.08
C ASP A 38 -13.25 2.40 -2.13
N ARG A 39 -12.24 3.27 -1.96
CA ARG A 39 -11.94 4.41 -2.84
C ARG A 39 -10.81 4.13 -3.84
N LEU A 40 -10.19 2.95 -3.80
CA LEU A 40 -9.10 2.55 -4.69
C LEU A 40 -9.45 1.25 -5.43
N GLU A 41 -10.30 1.38 -6.45
CA GLU A 41 -10.68 0.24 -7.29
C GLU A 41 -9.49 -0.30 -8.10
N GLY A 42 -9.34 -1.63 -8.13
CA GLY A 42 -8.29 -2.31 -8.91
C GLY A 42 -6.88 -2.21 -8.31
N ILE A 43 -6.74 -1.64 -7.12
CA ILE A 43 -5.47 -1.49 -6.39
C ILE A 43 -5.60 -2.16 -5.04
N SER A 44 -4.65 -3.05 -4.74
CA SER A 44 -4.55 -3.73 -3.46
C SER A 44 -3.42 -3.14 -2.63
N LEU A 45 -3.62 -3.13 -1.32
CA LEU A 45 -2.65 -2.67 -0.33
C LEU A 45 -2.05 -3.90 0.33
N LEU A 46 -0.73 -4.02 0.33
CA LEU A 46 0.00 -5.06 1.03
C LEU A 46 0.66 -4.45 2.25
N VAL A 47 0.31 -4.97 3.42
CA VAL A 47 0.71 -4.43 4.73
C VAL A 47 1.09 -5.57 5.65
N ASN A 48 1.89 -5.30 6.68
CA ASN A 48 2.13 -6.25 7.76
C ASN A 48 1.26 -5.89 8.96
N GLU A 49 0.19 -6.67 9.19
CA GLU A 49 -0.76 -6.43 10.29
C GLU A 49 -0.16 -6.69 11.68
N GLU A 50 0.94 -7.47 11.78
CA GLU A 50 1.65 -7.66 13.05
C GLU A 50 2.28 -6.36 13.57
N LEU A 51 2.47 -5.36 12.69
CA LEU A 51 3.00 -4.05 13.05
C LEU A 51 1.93 -3.10 13.61
N ARG A 52 0.66 -3.51 13.61
CA ARG A 52 -0.45 -2.72 14.15
C ARG A 52 -0.24 -2.40 15.62
N GLY A 53 -0.14 -1.11 15.93
CA GLY A 53 0.12 -0.63 17.29
C GLY A 53 1.56 -0.85 17.79
N VAL A 54 2.45 -1.37 16.93
CA VAL A 54 3.89 -1.51 17.20
C VAL A 54 4.67 -0.43 16.45
N GLU A 55 4.39 -0.28 15.15
CA GLU A 55 4.99 0.74 14.30
C GLU A 55 4.15 2.02 14.22
N ALA A 56 4.72 3.07 13.63
CA ALA A 56 4.01 4.31 13.37
C ALA A 56 2.80 4.08 12.43
N ASN A 57 1.71 4.83 12.68
CA ASN A 57 0.58 4.86 11.76
C ASN A 57 1.00 5.56 10.45
N ASN A 58 0.45 5.09 9.34
CA ASN A 58 0.80 5.58 8.02
C ASN A 58 -0.29 6.48 7.43
N PHE A 59 -1.48 5.91 7.16
CA PHE A 59 -2.66 6.64 6.68
C PHE A 59 -3.94 5.87 7.02
N PRO A 60 -5.10 6.55 7.12
CA PRO A 60 -6.38 5.90 7.31
C PRO A 60 -6.88 5.24 6.03
N ILE A 61 -7.54 4.10 6.17
CA ILE A 61 -8.24 3.40 5.10
C ILE A 61 -9.72 3.25 5.43
N THR A 62 -10.53 2.96 4.41
CA THR A 62 -11.93 2.57 4.57
C THR A 62 -12.19 1.28 3.80
N THR A 63 -12.58 0.23 4.52
CA THR A 63 -12.84 -1.10 3.95
C THR A 63 -14.23 -1.53 4.39
N ASP A 64 -15.08 -1.85 3.42
CA ASP A 64 -16.49 -2.24 3.65
C ASP A 64 -17.27 -1.20 4.49
N GLY A 65 -16.97 0.09 4.29
CA GLY A 65 -17.56 1.20 5.02
C GLY A 65 -17.00 1.42 6.44
N TYR A 66 -16.04 0.61 6.90
CA TYR A 66 -15.40 0.77 8.20
C TYR A 66 -14.06 1.49 8.06
N ARG A 67 -13.85 2.51 8.89
CA ARG A 67 -12.59 3.27 8.91
C ARG A 67 -11.57 2.59 9.81
N ASP A 68 -10.37 2.40 9.29
CA ASP A 68 -9.23 1.83 10.00
C ASP A 68 -7.93 2.58 9.67
N TRP A 69 -6.80 2.14 10.24
CA TRP A 69 -5.47 2.69 10.00
C TRP A 69 -4.51 1.61 9.51
N VAL A 70 -3.74 1.96 8.48
CA VAL A 70 -2.56 1.20 8.06
C VAL A 70 -1.39 1.60 8.95
N TYR A 71 -0.63 0.62 9.44
CA TYR A 71 0.57 0.78 10.24
C TYR A 71 1.81 0.31 9.46
N GLY A 72 2.95 0.94 9.71
CA GLY A 72 4.20 0.58 9.04
C GLY A 72 4.19 0.87 7.52
N THR A 73 5.06 0.16 6.79
CA THR A 73 5.16 0.31 5.33
C THR A 73 3.97 -0.34 4.63
N CYS A 74 3.38 0.40 3.68
CA CYS A 74 2.37 -0.11 2.77
C CYS A 74 2.95 -0.20 1.35
N VAL A 75 2.67 -1.30 0.65
CA VAL A 75 2.98 -1.48 -0.77
C VAL A 75 1.69 -1.56 -1.56
N PHE A 76 1.49 -0.63 -2.48
CA PHE A 76 0.37 -0.66 -3.42
C PHE A 76 0.75 -1.49 -4.64
N VAL A 77 -0.14 -2.41 -5.00
CA VAL A 77 0.00 -3.28 -6.17
C VAL A 77 -1.29 -3.28 -6.98
N LYS A 78 -1.20 -3.60 -8.26
CA LYS A 78 -2.41 -3.80 -9.07
C LYS A 78 -3.04 -5.14 -8.72
N SER A 79 -4.36 -5.17 -8.55
CA SER A 79 -5.06 -6.40 -8.11
C SER A 79 -4.99 -7.54 -9.12
N ASP A 80 -4.72 -7.25 -10.40
CA ASP A 80 -4.51 -8.24 -11.45
C ASP A 80 -3.07 -8.80 -11.50
N GLY A 81 -2.19 -8.34 -10.63
CA GLY A 81 -0.79 -8.76 -10.55
C GLY A 81 0.14 -8.13 -11.59
N THR A 82 -0.36 -7.21 -12.42
CA THR A 82 0.46 -6.48 -13.39
C THR A 82 1.13 -5.24 -12.78
N SER A 83 2.08 -4.64 -13.51
CA SER A 83 2.73 -3.40 -13.07
C SER A 83 1.73 -2.24 -12.97
N LEU A 84 1.91 -1.39 -11.96
CA LEU A 84 1.20 -0.11 -11.90
C LEU A 84 1.60 0.77 -13.09
N SER A 85 0.59 1.24 -13.82
CA SER A 85 0.75 2.26 -14.84
C SER A 85 1.01 3.64 -14.23
N GLU A 86 1.28 4.65 -15.05
CA GLU A 86 1.33 6.05 -14.59
C GLU A 86 -0.01 6.51 -14.02
N SER A 87 -1.12 6.22 -14.69
CA SER A 87 -2.46 6.56 -14.20
C SER A 87 -2.80 5.89 -12.88
N ASP A 88 -2.38 4.64 -12.66
CA ASP A 88 -2.59 3.96 -11.38
C ASP A 88 -1.81 4.67 -10.25
N ARG A 89 -0.56 5.07 -10.52
CA ARG A 89 0.28 5.79 -9.54
C ARG A 89 -0.28 7.17 -9.22
N ASP A 90 -0.80 7.89 -10.22
CA ASP A 90 -1.45 9.19 -10.00
C ASP A 90 -2.74 9.05 -9.18
N ALA A 91 -3.54 8.01 -9.43
CA ALA A 91 -4.73 7.71 -8.63
C ALA A 91 -4.37 7.44 -7.16
N ILE A 92 -3.33 6.63 -6.90
CA ILE A 92 -2.85 6.37 -5.53
C ILE A 92 -2.36 7.66 -4.86
N ARG A 93 -1.59 8.50 -5.58
CA ARG A 93 -1.09 9.78 -5.04
C ARG A 93 -2.25 10.71 -4.69
N ALA A 94 -3.25 10.83 -5.56
CA ALA A 94 -4.45 11.62 -5.29
C ALA A 94 -5.24 11.10 -4.09
N TYR A 95 -5.39 9.77 -4.00
CA TYR A 95 -6.02 9.12 -2.84
C TYR A 95 -5.28 9.43 -1.53
N LEU A 96 -3.95 9.31 -1.52
CA LEU A 96 -3.11 9.56 -0.35
C LEU A 96 -3.18 11.04 0.06
N ALA A 97 -3.14 11.95 -0.91
CA ALA A 97 -3.27 13.39 -0.65
C ALA A 97 -4.63 13.77 -0.04
N ALA A 98 -5.70 13.02 -0.36
CA ALA A 98 -7.02 13.21 0.23
C ALA A 98 -7.15 12.67 1.67
N GLN A 99 -6.15 11.95 2.19
CA GLN A 99 -6.13 11.46 3.58
C GLN A 99 -5.40 12.39 4.55
N LEU A 100 -4.69 13.42 4.05
CA LEU A 100 -3.91 14.37 4.83
C LEU A 100 -4.77 15.45 5.50
#